data_AF-A0A662BFA6-F1
#
_entry.id   AF-A0A662BFA6-F1
#
_cell.length_a   1.000
_cell.length_b   1.000
_cell.length_c   1.000
_cell.angle_alpha   90.00
_cell.angle_beta   90.00
_cell.angle_gamma   90.00
#
_symmetry.space_group_name_H-M   'P 1'
#
loop_
_entity.id
_entity.type
_entity.pdbx_description
1 polymer ?
#
loop_
_entity_poly.entity_id
_entity_poly.type
_entity_poly.pdbx_seq_one_letter_code
_entity_poly.pdbx_strand_id
1 'polypeptide(L)' 'LIGKISSTDGYLLVSNNLQKKQIKEYSSQLGLKNIKSRYAFISDKEVIVEETNDCFRVKIPLIIKG' A
#
# COMPACT_ATOMS: atom_id res chain seq x y z
N LEU A 1 14.60 -5.26 5.90
CA LEU A 1 13.35 -5.44 5.10
C LEU A 1 13.46 -4.58 3.86
N ILE A 2 13.84 -5.15 2.72
CA ILE A 2 13.91 -4.41 1.46
C ILE A 2 12.56 -4.62 0.76
N GLY A 3 11.66 -3.64 0.87
CA GLY A 3 10.40 -3.64 0.12
C GLY A 3 10.69 -3.41 -1.37
N LYS A 4 9.86 -4.00 -2.24
CA LYS A 4 9.91 -3.74 -3.69
C LYS A 4 9.02 -2.55 -4.00
N ILE A 5 9.58 -1.56 -4.70
CA ILE A 5 8.84 -0.41 -5.23
C ILE A 5 8.86 -0.50 -6.75
N SER A 6 7.71 -0.29 -7.38
CA SER A 6 7.55 -0.27 -8.84
C SER A 6 6.38 0.64 -9.22
N SER A 7 6.25 1.01 -10.49
CA SER A 7 5.11 1.77 -11.00
C SER A 7 4.51 1.09 -12.22
N THR A 8 3.19 1.10 -12.32
CA THR A 8 2.45 0.59 -13.48
C THR A 8 1.04 1.17 -13.47
N ASP A 9 0.47 1.40 -14.66
CA ASP A 9 -0.91 1.83 -14.86
C ASP A 9 -1.36 3.07 -14.05
N GLY A 10 -0.44 4.01 -13.82
CA GLY A 10 -0.73 5.22 -13.04
C GLY A 10 -0.77 5.00 -11.53
N TYR A 11 -0.18 3.91 -11.03
CA TYR A 11 -0.03 3.60 -9.61
C TYR A 11 1.44 3.38 -9.23
N LEU A 12 1.79 3.78 -8.00
CA LEU A 12 2.97 3.34 -7.28
C LEU A 12 2.61 2.08 -6.50
N LEU A 13 3.36 1.01 -6.73
CA LEU A 13 3.21 -0.28 -6.08
C LEU A 13 4.31 -0.43 -5.03
N VAL A 14 3.91 -0.52 -3.77
CA VAL A 14 4.80 -0.80 -2.64
C VAL A 14 4.47 -2.20 -2.12
N SER A 15 5.40 -3.13 -2.27
CA SER A 15 5.20 -4.53 -1.87
C SER A 15 6.24 -4.97 -0.84
N ASN A 16 5.85 -5.78 0.13
CA ASN A 16 6.78 -6.63 0.87
C ASN A 16 6.47 -8.10 0.59
N ASN A 17 7.51 -8.92 0.64
CA ASN A 17 7.33 -10.35 0.86
C ASN A 17 6.81 -10.53 2.29
N LEU A 18 5.76 -11.34 2.47
CA LEU A 18 5.23 -11.69 3.78
C LEU A 18 6.25 -12.55 4.54
N GLN A 19 7.28 -11.91 5.08
CA GLN A 19 8.06 -12.49 6.16
C GLN A 19 7.15 -12.50 7.37
N LYS A 20 6.37 -13.59 7.52
CA LYS A 20 5.52 -13.82 8.69
C LYS A 20 6.41 -13.62 9.92
N LYS A 21 6.25 -12.49 10.61
CA LYS A 21 6.86 -12.30 11.92
C LYS A 21 6.36 -13.47 12.77
N GLN A 22 7.27 -14.25 13.35
CA GLN A 22 6.89 -15.36 14.25
C GLN A 22 6.10 -14.85 15.46
N ILE A 23 6.17 -13.54 15.73
CA ILE A 23 5.37 -12.83 16.71
C ILE A 23 4.19 -12.16 15.98
N LYS A 24 2.96 -12.56 16.31
CA LYS A 24 1.75 -11.83 15.92
C LYS A 24 1.70 -10.49 16.65
N GLU A 25 2.35 -9.47 16.09
CA GLU A 25 2.12 -8.09 16.53
C GLU A 25 0.75 -7.62 16.02
N TYR A 26 -0.09 -7.12 16.91
CA TYR A 26 -1.31 -6.43 16.51
C TYR A 26 -0.95 -5.15 15.77
N SER A 27 -1.30 -5.07 14.49
CA SER A 27 -1.23 -3.81 13.75
C SER A 27 -2.29 -2.86 14.28
N SER A 28 -1.93 -1.60 14.52
CA SER A 28 -2.91 -0.56 14.86
C SER A 28 -3.87 -0.25 13.70
N GLN A 29 -3.59 -0.75 12.48
CA GLN A 29 -4.33 -0.49 11.24
C GLN A 29 -4.44 1.00 10.85
N LEU A 30 -3.89 1.91 11.66
CA LEU A 30 -3.94 3.35 11.45
C LEU A 30 -3.17 3.77 10.19
N GLY A 31 -2.09 3.06 9.85
CA GLY A 31 -1.27 3.37 8.68
C GLY A 31 -2.06 3.32 7.36
N LEU A 32 -2.71 2.20 7.07
CA LEU A 32 -3.52 2.05 5.86
C LEU A 32 -4.73 2.98 5.86
N LYS A 33 -5.37 3.17 7.01
CA LYS A 33 -6.48 4.12 7.16
C LYS A 33 -6.04 5.53 6.80
N ASN A 34 -4.90 5.98 7.33
CA ASN A 34 -4.34 7.30 7.05
C ASN A 34 -4.00 7.48 5.57
N ILE A 35 -3.40 6.47 4.94
CA ILE A 35 -3.08 6.52 3.50
C ILE A 35 -4.36 6.63 2.68
N LYS A 36 -5.37 5.77 2.93
CA LYS A 36 -6.66 5.82 2.23
C LYS A 36 -7.36 7.16 2.39
N SER A 37 -7.49 7.66 3.62
CA SER A 37 -8.18 8.93 3.88
C SER A 37 -7.52 10.13 3.20
N ARG A 38 -6.17 10.17 3.14
CA ARG A 38 -5.46 11.26 2.46
C ARG A 38 -5.67 11.24 0.96
N TYR A 39 -5.60 10.06 0.34
CA TYR A 39 -5.77 9.94 -1.10
C TYR A 39 -7.22 10.18 -1.55
N ALA A 40 -8.21 9.77 -0.75
CA ALA A 40 -9.61 10.07 -0.99
C ALA A 40 -9.93 11.59 -0.98
N PHE A 41 -9.13 12.41 -0.29
CA PHE A 41 -9.31 13.87 -0.28
C PHE A 41 -8.76 14.56 -1.53
N ILE A 42 -7.78 13.95 -2.20
CA ILE A 42 -6.99 14.61 -3.26
C ILE A 42 -7.07 13.90 -4.62
N SER A 43 -7.78 12.78 -4.71
CA SER A 43 -7.95 12.01 -5.95
C SER A 43 -9.22 11.16 -5.88
N ASP A 44 -9.90 11.03 -7.02
CA ASP A 44 -11.00 10.06 -7.18
C ASP A 44 -10.50 8.62 -7.34
N LYS A 45 -9.18 8.42 -7.50
CA LYS A 45 -8.57 7.09 -7.59
C LYS A 45 -8.34 6.52 -6.19
N GLU A 46 -8.76 5.28 -5.99
CA GLU A 46 -8.63 4.62 -4.69
C GLU A 46 -7.24 4.03 -4.45
N VAL A 47 -6.84 3.98 -3.18
CA VAL A 47 -5.69 3.18 -2.73
C VAL A 47 -6.12 1.73 -2.59
N ILE A 48 -5.46 0.83 -3.32
CA ILE A 48 -5.78 -0.60 -3.36
C ILE A 48 -4.80 -1.36 -2.45
N VAL A 49 -5.31 -2.27 -1.65
CA VAL A 49 -4.49 -3.16 -0.80
C VAL A 49 -4.73 -4.59 -1.25
N GLU A 50 -3.65 -5.27 -1.63
CA GLU A 50 -3.66 -6.67 -2.06
C GLU A 50 -2.81 -7.47 -1.07
N GLU A 51 -3.42 -8.48 -0.46
CA GLU A 51 -2.73 -9.42 0.42
C GLU A 51 -2.91 -10.82 -0.15
N THR A 52 -1.80 -11.47 -0.49
CA THR A 52 -1.76 -12.89 -0.87
C THR A 52 -1.00 -13.66 0.20
N ASN A 53 -0.82 -14.97 0.04
CA ASN A 53 -0.07 -15.77 1.02
C ASN A 53 1.41 -15.35 1.15
N ASP A 54 1.99 -14.77 0.09
CA ASP A 54 3.42 -14.51 -0.03
C ASP A 54 3.77 -13.02 -0.17
N CYS A 55 2.78 -12.17 -0.42
CA CYS A 55 2.99 -10.75 -0.71
C CYS A 55 1.92 -9.89 -0.06
N PHE A 56 2.37 -8.81 0.60
CA PHE A 56 1.51 -7.69 0.94
C PHE A 56 1.85 -6.52 0.03
N ARG A 57 0.87 -5.96 -0.67
CA ARG A 57 1.06 -4.88 -1.64
C ARG A 57 0.04 -3.76 -1.42
N VAL A 58 0.54 -2.53 -1.46
CA VAL A 58 -0.27 -1.31 -1.51
C VAL A 58 -0.06 -0.64 -2.87
N LYS A 59 -1.15 -0.36 -3.58
CA LYS A 59 -1.15 0.43 -4.82
C LYS A 59 -1.67 1.83 -4.52
N ILE A 60 -0.84 2.83 -4.75
CA ILE A 60 -1.13 4.23 -4.48
C ILE A 60 -1.24 4.97 -5.82
N PRO A 61 -2.35 5.66 -6.12
CA PRO A 61 -2.46 6.42 -7.36
C PRO A 61 -1.35 7.46 -7.49
N LEU A 62 -0.72 7.55 -8.66
CA LEU A 62 0.20 8.63 -8.97
C LEU A 62 -0.61 9.90 -9.20
N ILE A 63 -0.37 10.91 -8.36
CA ILE A 63 -0.96 12.24 -8.52
C ILE A 63 -0.06 13.03 -9.45
N ILE A 64 -0.50 13.17 -10.69
CA ILE A 64 0.16 14.02 -11.67
C ILE A 64 -0.43 15.42 -11.47
N LYS A 65 0.35 16.34 -10.90
CA LYS A 65 -0.01 17.75 -10.96
C LYS A 65 0.29 18.23 -12.37
N GLY A 66 -0.74 18.73 -13.05
CA GLY A 66 -0.58 19.61 -14.21
C GLY A 66 0.01 20.94 -13.81
#